data_AF-A0A1V5R8G1-F1
#
_entry.id   AF-A0A1V5R8G1-F1
#
_cell.length_a   1.000
_cell.length_b   1.000
_cell.length_c   1.000
_cell.angle_alpha   90.00
_cell.angle_beta   90.00
_cell.angle_gamma   90.00
#
_symmetry.space_group_name_H-M   'P 1'
#
loop_
_entity.id
_entity.type
_entity.pdbx_description
1 polymer ?
#
loop_
_entity_poly.entity_id
_entity_poly.type
_entity_poly.pdbx_seq_one_letter_code
_entity_poly.pdbx_strand_id
1 'polypeptide(L)'
;MMSHTAGPAQSAPEMAFAYWRRVQDLVDELNTGNSRTWDQVQASLRRFQSGDDGLLETADLRLGFRLPPGVTPDTLKQLLISVDGQGVFRFSGEEYAYRAEKNTPLVRAFLAAVRGQGGDPGFLLKTGTSDMNVVARAWDCPMLAYGPGDSSLDHTPEEHVEIAEWQRGVAVLAGALDQLLVP
;
A
#
# COMPACT_ATOMS: atom_id res chain seq x y z
N MET A 1 39.98 0.26 3.27
CA MET A 1 41.10 1.02 3.85
C MET A 1 40.48 2.20 4.57
N MET A 2 40.55 2.25 5.90
CA MET A 2 39.94 3.33 6.70
C MET A 2 40.60 4.67 6.38
N SER A 3 39.79 5.67 6.06
CA SER A 3 40.12 7.04 6.40
C SER A 3 39.74 7.30 7.85
N HIS A 4 40.51 8.12 8.56
CA HIS A 4 40.12 8.71 9.84
C HIS A 4 38.64 9.13 9.86
N THR A 5 37.97 9.05 11.00
CA THR A 5 36.62 9.63 11.24
C THR A 5 36.53 11.15 11.04
N ALA A 6 37.64 11.79 10.64
CA ALA A 6 37.75 13.18 10.20
C ALA A 6 38.17 13.31 8.70
N GLY A 7 38.03 12.24 7.92
CA GLY A 7 38.30 12.21 6.48
C GLY A 7 37.07 12.59 5.64
N PRO A 8 37.25 12.96 4.36
CA PRO A 8 36.19 13.49 3.49
C PRO A 8 35.17 12.45 2.99
N ALA A 9 35.23 11.20 3.46
CA ALA A 9 34.30 10.14 3.06
C ALA A 9 33.03 10.21 3.91
N GLN A 10 31.86 10.11 3.27
CA GLN A 10 30.58 10.04 3.98
C GLN A 10 30.52 8.81 4.88
N SER A 11 30.00 8.99 6.09
CA SER A 11 29.70 7.91 7.04
C SER A 11 28.55 7.03 6.53
N ALA A 12 28.46 5.78 7.01
CA ALA A 12 27.39 4.87 6.59
C ALA A 12 25.97 5.44 6.86
N PRO A 13 25.69 6.09 8.01
CA PRO A 13 24.44 6.80 8.25
C PRO A 13 24.14 7.91 7.22
N GLU A 14 25.14 8.74 6.88
CA GLU A 14 24.97 9.81 5.90
C GLU A 14 24.67 9.25 4.51
N MET A 15 25.33 8.16 4.11
CA MET A 15 25.06 7.46 2.87
C MET A 15 23.62 6.93 2.83
N ALA A 16 23.12 6.38 3.94
CA ALA A 16 21.74 5.91 4.05
C ALA A 16 20.73 7.06 3.89
N PHE A 17 20.95 8.20 4.56
CA PHE A 17 20.07 9.38 4.39
C PHE A 17 20.14 9.96 2.97
N ALA A 18 21.33 10.01 2.36
CA ALA A 18 21.49 10.46 0.98
C ALA A 18 20.77 9.51 0.00
N TYR A 19 20.83 8.20 0.24
CA TYR A 19 20.06 7.21 -0.52
C TYR A 19 18.55 7.42 -0.35
N TRP A 20 18.05 7.57 0.89
CA TRP A 20 16.64 7.83 1.13
C TRP A 20 16.15 9.10 0.42
N ARG A 21 16.93 10.19 0.44
CA ARG A 21 16.60 11.40 -0.32
C ARG A 21 16.45 11.13 -1.82
N ARG A 22 17.39 10.40 -2.43
CA ARG A 22 17.30 10.02 -3.85
C ARG A 22 16.06 9.17 -4.15
N VAL A 23 15.65 8.30 -3.22
CA VAL A 23 14.40 7.54 -3.34
C VAL A 23 13.18 8.48 -3.28
N GLN A 24 13.19 9.51 -2.43
CA GLN A 24 12.11 10.50 -2.40
C GLN A 24 12.04 11.28 -3.71
N ASP A 25 13.18 11.74 -4.23
CA ASP A 25 13.25 12.45 -5.52
C ASP A 25 12.73 11.58 -6.68
N LEU A 26 13.10 10.30 -6.72
CA LEU A 26 12.57 9.32 -7.68
C LEU A 26 11.05 9.17 -7.56
N VAL A 27 10.51 9.10 -6.34
CA VAL A 27 9.07 8.95 -6.11
C VAL A 27 8.32 10.21 -6.55
N ASP A 28 8.87 11.40 -6.29
CA ASP A 28 8.30 12.67 -6.74
C ASP A 28 8.30 12.74 -8.28
N GLU A 29 9.37 12.29 -8.93
CA GLU A 29 9.44 12.19 -10.40
C GLU A 29 8.36 11.23 -10.95
N LEU A 30 8.26 10.01 -10.40
CA LEU A 30 7.23 9.03 -10.79
C LEU A 30 5.81 9.53 -10.58
N ASN A 31 5.61 10.44 -9.63
CA ASN A 31 4.31 11.04 -9.31
C ASN A 31 4.01 12.31 -10.11
N THR A 32 4.93 12.77 -10.97
CA THR A 32 4.73 13.98 -11.76
C THR A 32 3.48 13.86 -12.63
N GLY A 33 2.56 14.82 -12.48
CA GLY A 33 1.28 14.85 -13.21
C GLY A 33 0.15 14.02 -12.57
N ASN A 34 0.42 13.23 -11.52
CA ASN A 34 -0.61 12.48 -10.80
C ASN A 34 -1.12 13.29 -9.62
N SER A 35 -2.37 13.75 -9.67
CA SER A 35 -3.00 14.52 -8.59
C SER A 35 -3.75 13.66 -7.57
N ARG A 36 -4.04 12.40 -7.90
CA ARG A 36 -4.77 11.47 -7.04
C ARG A 36 -3.81 10.52 -6.35
N THR A 37 -3.96 10.36 -5.04
CA THR A 37 -3.10 9.46 -4.23
C THR A 37 -3.14 8.00 -4.69
N TRP A 38 -4.25 7.53 -5.27
CA TRP A 38 -4.37 6.18 -5.84
C TRP A 38 -3.46 5.97 -7.06
N ASP A 39 -3.17 7.03 -7.81
CA ASP A 39 -2.34 6.99 -9.01
C ASP A 39 -0.86 7.29 -8.69
N GLN A 40 -0.50 7.44 -7.41
CA GLN A 40 0.84 7.78 -6.95
C GLN A 40 1.55 6.60 -6.27
N VAL A 41 2.87 6.52 -6.47
CA VAL A 41 3.76 5.72 -5.62
C VAL A 41 3.90 6.42 -4.27
N GLN A 42 3.68 5.69 -3.18
CA GLN A 42 3.93 6.21 -1.84
C GLN A 42 5.12 5.48 -1.24
N ALA A 43 6.06 6.23 -0.67
CA ALA A 43 7.23 5.68 0.01
C ALA A 43 7.24 6.10 1.48
N SER A 44 7.75 5.22 2.33
CA SER A 44 7.85 5.47 3.78
C SER A 44 9.11 4.83 4.37
N LEU A 45 9.81 5.59 5.20
CA LEU A 45 10.88 5.05 6.04
C LEU A 45 10.25 4.38 7.27
N ARG A 46 10.32 3.05 7.35
CA ARG A 46 9.69 2.24 8.41
C ARG A 46 10.66 1.94 9.55
N ARG A 47 11.95 1.91 9.28
CA ARG A 47 13.02 1.68 10.26
C ARG A 47 14.33 2.24 9.74
N PHE A 48 15.10 2.85 10.63
CA PHE A 48 16.50 3.17 10.43
C PHE A 48 17.29 2.64 11.62
N GLN A 49 18.42 1.99 11.37
CA GLN A 49 19.38 1.58 12.39
C GLN A 49 20.78 1.88 11.86
N SER A 50 21.68 2.34 12.72
CA SER A 50 23.10 2.44 12.43
C SER A 50 23.92 1.85 13.57
N GLY A 51 25.18 1.53 13.27
CA GLY A 51 26.12 0.94 14.21
C GLY A 51 27.56 1.21 13.82
N ASP A 52 28.44 1.25 14.81
CA ASP A 52 29.88 1.41 14.67
C ASP A 52 30.54 0.53 15.74
N ASP A 53 31.39 -0.41 15.33
CA ASP A 53 32.14 -1.29 16.23
C ASP A 53 33.62 -0.88 16.41
N GLY A 54 33.98 0.31 15.90
CA GLY A 54 35.34 0.83 15.85
C GLY A 54 36.16 0.32 14.67
N LEU A 55 35.64 -0.64 13.89
CA LEU A 55 36.24 -1.17 12.66
C LEU A 55 35.36 -0.97 11.42
N LEU A 56 34.04 -1.02 11.59
CA LEU A 56 33.06 -0.89 10.52
C LEU A 56 31.90 -0.03 10.99
N GLU A 57 31.52 0.92 10.13
CA GLU A 57 30.24 1.61 10.23
C GLU A 57 29.20 0.86 9.40
N THR A 58 27.98 0.79 9.90
CA THR A 58 26.83 0.16 9.23
C THR A 58 25.60 1.06 9.33
N ALA A 59 24.73 0.95 8.33
CA ALA A 59 23.41 1.56 8.34
C ALA A 59 22.40 0.69 7.57
N ASP A 60 21.23 0.48 8.16
CA ASP A 60 20.13 -0.32 7.63
C ASP A 60 18.86 0.54 7.53
N LEU A 61 18.23 0.51 6.35
CA LEU A 61 16.94 1.12 6.10
C LEU A 61 15.90 0.04 5.81
N ARG A 62 14.74 0.13 6.46
CA ARG A 62 13.53 -0.58 6.02
C ARG A 62 12.58 0.43 5.40
N LEU A 63 12.37 0.30 4.10
CA LEU A 63 11.46 1.15 3.33
C LEU A 63 10.18 0.37 3.02
N GLY A 64 9.04 1.07 2.99
CA GLY A 64 7.75 0.53 2.59
C GLY A 64 7.19 1.32 1.43
N PHE A 65 6.64 0.61 0.43
CA PHE A 65 6.10 1.21 -0.78
C PHE A 65 4.66 0.77 -1.03
N ARG A 66 3.82 1.68 -1.54
CA ARG A 66 2.49 1.39 -2.08
C ARG A 66 2.50 1.78 -3.55
N LEU A 67 2.05 0.87 -4.41
CA LEU A 67 2.17 1.01 -5.86
C LEU A 67 0.82 1.36 -6.50
N PRO A 68 0.79 2.26 -7.49
CA PRO A 68 -0.37 2.46 -8.35
C PRO A 68 -0.41 1.37 -9.46
N PRO A 69 -1.54 1.21 -10.18
CA PRO A 69 -1.67 0.23 -11.27
C PRO A 69 -0.63 0.33 -12.39
N GLY A 70 -0.03 1.51 -12.59
CA GLY A 70 0.99 1.74 -13.63
C GLY A 70 2.42 1.33 -13.25
N VAL A 71 2.68 0.98 -11.98
CA VAL A 71 4.04 0.65 -11.50
C VAL A 71 4.03 -0.75 -10.90
N THR A 72 4.81 -1.65 -11.49
CA THR A 72 4.94 -3.03 -10.98
C THR A 72 6.01 -3.11 -9.88
N PRO A 73 5.95 -4.14 -9.01
CA PRO A 73 7.03 -4.42 -8.07
C PRO A 73 8.39 -4.56 -8.75
N ASP A 74 8.46 -5.24 -9.89
CA ASP A 74 9.71 -5.43 -10.65
C ASP A 74 10.27 -4.10 -11.18
N THR A 75 9.40 -3.25 -11.75
CA THR A 75 9.78 -1.91 -12.20
C THR A 75 10.34 -1.08 -11.03
N LEU A 76 9.66 -1.06 -9.88
CA LEU A 76 10.15 -0.30 -8.73
C LEU A 76 11.49 -0.84 -8.22
N LYS A 77 11.66 -2.17 -8.12
CA LYS A 77 12.94 -2.79 -7.71
C LYS A 77 14.09 -2.33 -8.60
N GLN A 78 13.90 -2.36 -9.92
CA GLN A 78 14.90 -1.90 -10.87
C GLN A 78 15.23 -0.42 -10.67
N LEU A 79 14.23 0.44 -10.48
CA LEU A 79 14.42 1.87 -10.24
C LEU A 79 15.17 2.13 -8.92
N LEU A 80 14.82 1.44 -7.83
CA LEU A 80 15.49 1.55 -6.53
C LEU A 80 16.96 1.12 -6.59
N ILE A 81 17.28 0.09 -7.37
CA ILE A 81 18.67 -0.31 -7.61
C ILE A 81 19.40 0.74 -8.47
N SER A 82 18.71 1.35 -9.44
CA SER A 82 19.32 2.31 -10.37
C SER A 82 19.69 3.65 -9.76
N VAL A 83 19.09 4.04 -8.62
CA VAL A 83 19.42 5.31 -7.91
C VAL A 83 20.72 5.23 -7.10
N ASP A 84 21.66 4.42 -7.55
CA ASP A 84 23.05 4.32 -7.08
C ASP A 84 23.15 4.09 -5.57
N GLY A 85 22.40 3.09 -5.09
CA GLY A 85 22.52 2.60 -3.73
C GLY A 85 23.81 1.81 -3.55
N GLN A 86 24.74 2.38 -2.80
CA GLN A 86 25.89 1.63 -2.30
C GLN A 86 25.40 0.76 -1.13
N GLY A 87 25.06 -0.50 -1.41
CA GLY A 87 24.53 -1.41 -0.40
C GLY A 87 23.99 -2.73 -0.95
N VAL A 88 23.48 -3.55 -0.04
CA VAL A 88 22.83 -4.83 -0.38
C VAL A 88 21.32 -4.65 -0.30
N PHE A 89 20.64 -4.95 -1.40
CA PHE A 89 19.18 -4.85 -1.50
C PHE A 89 18.50 -6.17 -1.21
N ARG A 90 17.42 -6.12 -0.42
CA ARG A 90 16.53 -7.25 -0.16
C ARG A 90 15.09 -6.78 -0.30
N PHE A 91 14.32 -7.49 -1.10
CA PHE A 91 12.92 -7.17 -1.38
C PHE A 91 12.00 -8.28 -0.88
N SER A 92 10.81 -7.91 -0.44
CA SER A 92 9.80 -8.82 0.12
C SER A 92 8.43 -8.13 0.15
N GLY A 93 7.34 -8.91 0.20
CA GLY A 93 5.98 -8.36 0.28
C GLY A 93 5.53 -7.69 -1.01
N GLU A 94 5.84 -8.34 -2.14
CA GLU A 94 5.56 -7.79 -3.47
C GLU A 94 4.09 -7.98 -3.84
N GLU A 95 3.36 -6.87 -3.92
CA GLU A 95 1.94 -6.88 -4.24
C GLU A 95 1.65 -5.98 -5.44
N TYR A 96 0.75 -6.44 -6.32
CA TYR A 96 0.29 -5.67 -7.47
C TYR A 96 -0.94 -4.86 -7.08
N ALA A 97 -1.02 -3.62 -7.56
CA ALA A 97 -2.25 -2.85 -7.42
C ALA A 97 -3.39 -3.57 -8.17
N TYR A 98 -4.55 -3.63 -7.54
CA TYR A 98 -5.73 -4.27 -8.11
C TYR A 98 -6.91 -3.30 -8.09
N ARG A 99 -7.61 -3.23 -9.23
CA ARG A 99 -8.83 -2.44 -9.38
C ARG A 99 -9.90 -3.32 -10.00
N ALA A 100 -10.93 -3.61 -9.21
CA ALA A 100 -12.05 -4.42 -9.67
C ALA A 100 -12.95 -3.67 -10.66
N GLU A 101 -13.60 -4.45 -11.53
CA GLU A 101 -14.60 -3.97 -12.47
C GLU A 101 -15.85 -3.44 -11.77
N LYS A 102 -16.36 -2.29 -12.23
CA LYS A 102 -17.52 -1.61 -11.61
C LYS A 102 -18.87 -2.21 -12.02
N ASN A 103 -18.90 -3.11 -13.01
CA ASN A 103 -20.14 -3.65 -13.56
C ASN A 103 -20.11 -5.18 -13.64
N THR A 104 -20.17 -5.83 -12.49
CA THR A 104 -20.28 -7.28 -12.35
C THR A 104 -21.57 -7.66 -11.63
N PRO A 105 -22.06 -8.90 -11.73
CA PRO A 105 -23.18 -9.37 -10.92
C PRO A 105 -22.95 -9.12 -9.42
N LEU A 106 -21.74 -9.41 -8.93
CA LEU A 106 -21.31 -9.15 -7.55
C LEU A 106 -21.50 -7.68 -7.17
N VAL A 107 -20.98 -6.74 -7.96
CA VAL A 107 -21.11 -5.31 -7.67
C VAL A 107 -22.57 -4.86 -7.69
N ARG A 108 -23.36 -5.30 -8.67
CA ARG A 108 -24.79 -4.92 -8.76
C ARG A 108 -25.58 -5.41 -7.55
N ALA A 109 -25.31 -6.61 -7.06
CA ALA A 109 -25.94 -7.15 -5.85
C ALA A 109 -25.65 -6.28 -4.62
N PHE A 110 -24.39 -5.88 -4.41
CA PHE A 110 -24.02 -4.98 -3.32
C PHE A 110 -24.64 -3.58 -3.47
N LEU A 111 -24.65 -2.99 -4.67
CA LEU A 111 -25.30 -1.70 -4.89
C LEU A 111 -26.80 -1.73 -4.57
N ALA A 112 -27.48 -2.80 -4.95
CA ALA A 112 -28.90 -2.98 -4.66
C ALA A 112 -29.14 -3.23 -3.16
N ALA A 113 -28.31 -4.06 -2.51
CA ALA A 113 -28.43 -4.35 -1.08
C ALA A 113 -28.18 -3.10 -0.21
N VAL A 114 -27.19 -2.27 -0.55
CA VAL A 114 -26.95 -0.99 0.15
C VAL A 114 -28.17 -0.07 0.06
N ARG A 115 -28.76 0.07 -1.14
CA ARG A 115 -29.99 0.87 -1.32
C ARG A 115 -31.18 0.29 -0.59
N GLY A 116 -31.30 -1.05 -0.55
CA GLY A 116 -32.34 -1.76 0.19
C GLY A 116 -32.29 -1.51 1.70
N GLN A 117 -31.11 -1.20 2.24
CA GLN A 117 -30.92 -0.78 3.63
C GLN A 117 -30.92 0.76 3.82
N GLY A 118 -31.41 1.51 2.82
CA GLY A 118 -31.54 2.97 2.86
C GLY A 118 -30.23 3.75 2.67
N GLY A 119 -29.16 3.10 2.23
CA GLY A 119 -27.86 3.74 1.97
C GLY A 119 -27.70 4.29 0.54
N ASP A 120 -26.74 5.20 0.36
CA ASP A 120 -26.30 5.69 -0.94
C ASP A 120 -24.89 5.15 -1.27
N PRO A 121 -24.76 4.16 -2.18
CA PRO A 121 -23.49 3.48 -2.40
C PRO A 121 -22.51 4.33 -3.22
N GLY A 122 -21.28 4.48 -2.70
CA GLY A 122 -20.13 5.06 -3.41
C GLY A 122 -19.04 4.02 -3.69
N PHE A 123 -18.36 4.14 -4.83
CA PHE A 123 -17.17 3.35 -5.12
C PHE A 123 -15.93 3.99 -4.48
N LEU A 124 -15.22 3.20 -3.67
CA LEU A 124 -13.98 3.63 -3.03
C LEU A 124 -12.78 2.91 -3.66
N LEU A 125 -11.65 3.61 -3.70
CA LEU A 125 -10.33 3.02 -3.96
C LEU A 125 -9.50 3.22 -2.70
N LYS A 126 -8.96 2.12 -2.16
CA LYS A 126 -8.16 2.14 -0.95
C LYS A 126 -6.70 2.10 -1.35
N THR A 127 -5.91 3.07 -0.90
CA THR A 127 -4.46 3.09 -1.12
C THR A 127 -3.73 2.04 -0.30
N GLY A 128 -4.41 1.46 0.70
CA GLY A 128 -4.00 0.25 1.42
C GLY A 128 -3.74 -0.95 0.50
N THR A 129 -3.01 -1.92 1.01
CA THR A 129 -2.87 -3.25 0.40
C THR A 129 -3.69 -4.21 1.25
N SER A 130 -4.35 -5.17 0.61
CA SER A 130 -5.14 -6.21 1.30
C SER A 130 -4.96 -7.56 0.62
N ASP A 131 -5.55 -8.61 1.21
CA ASP A 131 -5.57 -9.95 0.60
C ASP A 131 -6.22 -9.95 -0.79
N MET A 132 -7.06 -8.97 -1.11
CA MET A 132 -7.62 -8.81 -2.46
C MET A 132 -6.53 -8.61 -3.52
N ASN A 133 -5.41 -7.96 -3.18
CA ASN A 133 -4.24 -7.84 -4.07
C ASN A 133 -3.57 -9.21 -4.32
N VAL A 134 -3.49 -10.02 -3.27
CA VAL A 134 -2.86 -11.35 -3.30
C VAL A 134 -3.68 -12.31 -4.16
N VAL A 135 -4.98 -12.41 -3.88
CA VAL A 135 -5.85 -13.42 -4.50
C VAL A 135 -6.29 -13.03 -5.91
N ALA A 136 -6.22 -11.74 -6.28
CA ALA A 136 -6.68 -11.27 -7.59
C ALA A 136 -6.00 -11.97 -8.77
N ARG A 137 -4.72 -12.30 -8.63
CA ARG A 137 -3.96 -13.01 -9.67
C ARG A 137 -4.22 -14.52 -9.68
N ALA A 138 -4.73 -15.06 -8.58
CA ALA A 138 -4.90 -16.49 -8.40
C ALA A 138 -6.30 -16.98 -8.78
N TRP A 139 -7.35 -16.19 -8.51
CA TRP A 139 -8.74 -16.66 -8.59
C TRP A 139 -9.51 -16.21 -9.83
N ASP A 140 -9.03 -15.19 -10.56
CA ASP A 140 -9.62 -14.69 -11.82
C ASP A 140 -11.17 -14.60 -11.80
N CYS A 141 -11.71 -13.99 -10.74
CA CYS A 141 -13.15 -13.88 -10.53
C CYS A 141 -13.55 -12.46 -10.09
N PRO A 142 -14.84 -12.08 -10.23
CA PRO A 142 -15.32 -10.81 -9.70
C PRO A 142 -15.08 -10.72 -8.18
N MET A 143 -14.47 -9.61 -7.74
CA MET A 143 -14.17 -9.36 -6.32
C MET A 143 -14.48 -7.91 -5.96
N LEU A 144 -14.88 -7.69 -4.72
CA LEU A 144 -14.94 -6.37 -4.08
C LEU A 144 -14.63 -6.52 -2.60
N ALA A 145 -14.21 -5.43 -1.96
CA ALA A 145 -14.10 -5.35 -0.51
C ALA A 145 -15.33 -4.64 0.06
N TYR A 146 -15.92 -5.19 1.11
CA TYR A 146 -17.05 -4.60 1.82
C TYR A 146 -16.92 -4.87 3.32
N GLY A 147 -17.23 -3.85 4.13
CA GLY A 147 -17.33 -3.97 5.57
C GLY A 147 -17.84 -2.67 6.18
N PRO A 148 -18.59 -2.72 7.30
CA PRO A 148 -18.91 -1.54 8.09
C PRO A 148 -17.67 -1.00 8.80
N GLY A 149 -17.66 0.29 9.12
CA GLY A 149 -16.60 0.97 9.86
C GLY A 149 -15.87 2.03 9.03
N ASP A 150 -15.25 2.97 9.74
CA ASP A 150 -14.40 4.00 9.15
C ASP A 150 -12.94 3.55 9.17
N SER A 151 -12.37 3.34 7.99
CA SER A 151 -10.95 2.97 7.84
C SER A 151 -9.97 4.05 8.31
N SER A 152 -10.43 5.27 8.57
CA SER A 152 -9.58 6.29 9.20
C SER A 152 -9.16 5.91 10.63
N LEU A 153 -9.90 4.98 11.26
CA LEU A 153 -9.64 4.45 12.59
C LEU A 153 -8.68 3.25 12.60
N ASP A 154 -8.31 2.72 11.43
CA ASP A 154 -7.40 1.58 11.32
C ASP A 154 -6.09 1.87 12.09
N HIS A 155 -5.73 1.00 13.03
CA HIS A 155 -4.52 1.11 13.86
C HIS A 155 -4.47 2.33 14.78
N THR A 156 -5.60 2.94 15.07
CA THR A 156 -5.70 3.98 16.10
C THR A 156 -5.90 3.34 17.49
N PRO A 157 -5.46 3.98 18.59
CA PRO A 157 -5.69 3.44 19.93
C PRO A 157 -7.17 3.33 20.32
N GLU A 158 -8.04 4.12 19.68
CA GLU A 158 -9.48 4.21 19.94
C GLU A 158 -10.30 3.64 18.78
N GLU A 159 -9.81 2.58 18.13
CA GLU A 159 -10.51 1.91 17.04
C GLU A 159 -11.88 1.39 17.50
N HIS A 160 -12.94 1.84 16.84
CA HIS A 160 -14.33 1.48 17.18
C HIS A 160 -15.22 1.47 15.93
N VAL A 161 -16.40 0.86 16.07
CA VAL A 161 -17.46 0.87 15.06
C VAL A 161 -18.81 1.10 15.74
N GLU A 162 -19.68 1.88 15.10
CA GLU A 162 -21.03 2.09 15.58
C GLU A 162 -21.85 0.80 15.47
N ILE A 163 -22.49 0.37 16.56
CA ILE A 163 -23.26 -0.89 16.58
C ILE A 163 -24.34 -0.89 15.50
N ALA A 164 -25.03 0.24 15.32
CA ALA A 164 -26.05 0.38 14.30
C ALA A 164 -25.47 0.29 12.88
N GLU A 165 -24.25 0.79 12.65
CA GLU A 165 -23.56 0.64 11.38
C GLU A 165 -23.16 -0.81 11.12
N TRP A 166 -22.62 -1.48 12.14
CA TRP A 166 -22.28 -2.90 12.05
C TRP A 166 -23.51 -3.75 11.71
N GLN A 167 -24.64 -3.54 12.39
CA GLN A 167 -25.90 -4.25 12.12
C GLN A 167 -26.41 -4.00 10.69
N ARG A 168 -26.36 -2.75 10.21
CA ARG A 168 -26.68 -2.43 8.81
C ARG A 168 -25.72 -3.13 7.84
N GLY A 169 -24.43 -3.19 8.17
CA GLY A 169 -23.42 -3.88 7.38
C GLY A 169 -23.72 -5.37 7.21
N VAL A 170 -24.13 -6.04 8.28
CA VAL A 170 -24.59 -7.44 8.23
C VAL A 170 -25.81 -7.59 7.32
N ALA A 171 -26.80 -6.70 7.43
CA ALA A 171 -28.02 -6.75 6.61
C ALA A 171 -27.74 -6.52 5.11
N VAL A 172 -26.80 -5.63 4.76
CA VAL A 172 -26.35 -5.43 3.38
C VAL A 172 -25.65 -6.67 2.85
N LEU A 173 -24.73 -7.26 3.61
CA LEU A 173 -24.01 -8.46 3.18
C LEU A 173 -24.98 -9.62 2.92
N ALA A 174 -25.92 -9.85 3.84
CA ALA A 174 -26.96 -10.87 3.68
C ALA A 174 -27.80 -10.62 2.42
N GLY A 175 -28.30 -9.39 2.23
CA GLY A 175 -29.12 -9.04 1.06
C GLY A 175 -28.36 -9.10 -0.28
N ALA A 176 -27.04 -8.88 -0.28
CA ALA A 176 -26.21 -9.03 -1.46
C ALA A 176 -26.00 -10.52 -1.82
N LEU A 177 -25.77 -11.37 -0.81
CA LEU A 177 -25.64 -12.82 -1.00
C LEU A 177 -26.95 -13.43 -1.49
N ASP A 178 -28.09 -13.05 -0.91
CA ASP A 178 -29.40 -13.51 -1.36
C ASP A 178 -29.60 -13.23 -2.85
N GLN A 179 -29.30 -12.00 -3.29
CA GLN A 179 -29.41 -11.62 -4.71
C GLN A 179 -28.50 -12.40 -5.65
N LEU A 180 -27.32 -12.83 -5.18
CA LEU A 180 -26.39 -13.62 -5.99
C LEU A 180 -26.79 -15.10 -6.08
N LEU A 181 -27.55 -15.58 -5.11
CA LEU A 181 -28.05 -16.95 -5.06
C LEU A 181 -29.39 -17.13 -5.80
N VAL A 182 -30.08 -16.03 -6.16
CA VAL A 182 -31.24 -16.09 -7.05
C VAL A 182 -30.76 -16.30 -8.50
N PRO A 183 -31.22 -17.37 -9.19
CA PRO A 183 -30.87 -17.66 -10.59
C PRO A 183 -31.27 -16.56 -11.59
#